data_AF-A0A3P9IAV6-F1
#
_entry.id   AF-A0A3P9IAV6-F1
#
_cell.length_a   1.000
_cell.length_b   1.000
_cell.length_c   1.000
_cell.angle_alpha   90.00
_cell.angle_beta   90.00
_cell.angle_gamma   90.00
#
_symmetry.space_group_name_H-M   'P 1'
#
loop_
_entity.id
_entity.type
_entity.pdbx_description
1 polymer ?
#
loop_
_entity_poly.entity_id
_entity_poly.type
_entity_poly.pdbx_seq_one_letter_code
_entity_poly.pdbx_strand_id
1 'polypeptide(L)'
;MDCVPPTSCGCYHEGRYWQSGQQFWDGEECQSLCSCNGVTGVVSCVPHSCGPDEACRVVDGQFGCHPNPHGTCSASGDPHYLTFDGKTYDFQGTCRYVLAEVCNSSSGLHQFSVEAKNEPWNGLPVSITAEVAVTVWGYKVWMFSNNRVEVSTFLKILLLIILI
;
A
#
# COMPACT_ATOMS: atom_id res chain seq x y z
N MET A 1 41.15 8.32 20.24
CA MET A 1 40.18 9.44 20.18
C MET A 1 40.84 10.50 19.35
N ASP A 2 40.30 10.78 18.18
CA ASP A 2 40.85 11.77 17.27
C ASP A 2 40.24 13.13 17.58
N CYS A 3 41.10 14.15 17.70
CA CYS A 3 40.66 15.51 17.90
C CYS A 3 40.12 16.06 16.57
N VAL A 4 38.89 16.56 16.59
CA VAL A 4 38.30 17.30 15.47
C VAL A 4 38.23 18.79 15.79
N PRO A 5 38.18 19.67 14.78
CA PRO A 5 37.91 21.09 15.01
C PRO A 5 36.59 21.28 15.77
N PRO A 6 36.45 22.32 16.62
CA PRO A 6 35.22 22.57 17.38
C PRO A 6 33.95 22.65 16.52
N THR A 7 34.06 23.13 15.27
CA THR A 7 32.95 23.20 14.31
C THR A 7 32.53 21.85 13.72
N SER A 8 33.34 20.82 13.95
CA SER A 8 33.11 19.44 13.54
C SER A 8 32.62 18.56 14.70
N CYS A 9 32.39 19.15 15.88
CA CYS A 9 31.67 18.49 16.96
C CYS A 9 30.19 18.29 16.58
N GLY A 10 29.60 17.21 17.06
CA GLY A 10 28.18 16.91 16.89
C GLY A 10 27.31 17.45 18.01
N CYS A 11 26.05 17.04 18.00
CA CYS A 11 25.04 17.42 18.98
C CYS A 11 24.57 16.18 19.74
N TYR A 12 24.08 16.38 20.95
CA TYR A 12 23.43 15.31 21.73
C TYR A 12 21.95 15.63 21.89
N HIS A 13 21.09 14.68 21.57
CA HIS A 13 19.63 14.84 21.60
C HIS A 13 18.97 13.51 21.96
N GLU A 14 18.12 13.51 22.98
CA GLU A 14 17.39 12.33 23.49
C GLU A 14 18.30 11.10 23.69
N GLY A 15 19.49 11.30 24.28
CA GLY A 15 20.43 10.20 24.55
C GLY A 15 21.25 9.73 23.35
N ARG A 16 21.13 10.36 22.18
CA ARG A 16 21.85 9.99 20.94
C ARG A 16 22.75 11.12 20.46
N TYR A 17 23.94 10.74 19.98
CA TYR A 17 24.88 11.65 19.31
C TYR A 17 24.58 11.73 17.81
N TRP A 18 24.58 12.96 17.29
CA TRP A 18 24.34 13.29 15.88
C TRP A 18 25.50 14.10 15.33
N GLN A 19 25.97 13.77 14.13
CA GLN A 19 27.11 14.48 13.52
C GLN A 19 26.75 15.91 13.13
N SER A 20 27.76 16.80 13.03
CA SER A 20 27.58 18.16 12.52
C SER A 20 26.90 18.13 11.15
N GLY A 21 25.79 18.86 11.01
CA GLY A 21 24.97 18.93 9.79
C GLY A 21 24.05 17.73 9.55
N GLN A 22 24.06 16.71 10.42
CA GLN A 22 23.18 15.55 10.26
C GLN A 22 21.73 15.91 10.52
N GLN A 23 20.85 15.45 9.64
CA GLN A 23 19.40 15.54 9.79
C GLN A 23 18.81 14.22 10.28
N PHE A 24 17.75 14.31 11.07
CA PHE A 24 17.05 13.14 11.60
C PHE A 24 15.60 13.45 11.96
N TRP A 25 14.78 12.41 11.95
CA TRP A 25 13.38 12.47 12.34
C TRP A 25 13.21 12.32 13.84
N ASP A 26 12.30 13.09 14.41
CA ASP A 26 11.94 13.06 15.82
C ASP A 26 10.40 13.06 16.01
N GLY A 27 9.94 12.47 17.11
CA GLY A 27 8.53 12.21 17.42
C GLY A 27 8.00 10.88 16.87
N GLU A 28 7.00 10.30 17.55
CA GLU A 28 6.47 8.95 17.27
C GLU A 28 5.92 8.80 15.84
N GLU A 29 5.44 9.89 15.22
CA GLU A 29 4.89 9.92 13.86
C GLU A 29 5.68 10.86 12.94
N CYS A 30 6.99 11.00 13.15
CA CYS A 30 7.86 11.84 12.32
C CYS A 30 7.39 13.31 12.29
N GLN A 31 6.91 13.79 13.45
CA GLN A 31 6.31 15.11 13.63
C GLN A 31 7.32 16.25 13.52
N SER A 32 8.61 15.93 13.62
CA SER A 32 9.70 16.89 13.55
C SER A 32 10.83 16.38 12.67
N LEU A 33 11.40 17.29 11.86
CA LEU A 33 12.68 17.10 11.19
C LEU A 33 13.72 17.99 11.86
N CYS A 34 14.74 17.36 12.44
CA CYS A 34 15.77 18.00 13.22
C CYS A 34 17.10 18.07 12.46
N SER A 35 17.92 19.06 12.77
CA SER A 35 19.28 19.21 12.25
C SER A 35 20.24 19.61 13.36
N CYS A 36 21.42 18.98 13.37
CA CYS A 36 22.49 19.33 14.29
C CYS A 36 23.35 20.48 13.73
N ASN A 37 23.40 21.60 14.44
CA ASN A 37 24.38 22.65 14.18
C ASN A 37 25.68 22.37 14.95
N GLY A 38 26.69 21.82 14.29
CA GLY A 38 27.96 21.48 14.95
C GLY A 38 28.85 22.67 15.32
N VAL A 39 28.51 23.89 14.90
CA VAL A 39 29.19 25.11 15.39
C VAL A 39 28.71 25.47 16.79
N THR A 40 27.42 25.32 17.04
CA THR A 40 26.80 25.67 18.34
C THR A 40 26.59 24.46 19.25
N GLY A 41 26.62 23.24 18.70
CA GLY A 41 26.25 22.01 19.39
C GLY A 41 24.73 21.88 19.63
N VAL A 42 23.92 22.72 19.00
CA VAL A 42 22.47 22.80 19.24
C VAL A 42 21.70 22.10 18.12
N VAL A 43 20.68 21.33 18.51
CA VAL A 43 19.70 20.76 17.59
C VAL A 43 18.57 21.75 17.37
N SER A 44 18.21 21.98 16.11
CA SER A 44 17.03 22.73 15.71
C SER A 44 16.04 21.81 14.99
N CYS A 45 14.79 21.77 15.46
CA CYS A 45 13.72 20.95 14.89
C CYS A 45 12.63 21.84 14.30
N VAL A 46 12.08 21.42 13.17
CA VAL A 46 10.92 22.05 12.55
C VAL A 46 9.79 21.04 12.42
N PRO A 47 8.51 21.46 12.59
CA PRO A 47 7.38 20.59 12.36
C PRO A 47 7.40 19.99 10.95
N HIS A 48 7.12 18.70 10.85
CA HIS A 48 7.04 17.96 9.61
C HIS A 48 5.99 16.84 9.73
N SER A 49 5.55 16.32 8.59
CA SER A 49 4.68 15.16 8.48
C SER A 49 5.02 14.39 7.20
N CYS A 50 4.88 13.06 7.21
CA CYS A 50 5.14 12.27 6.01
C CYS A 50 4.20 12.63 4.85
N GLY A 51 4.65 12.40 3.62
CA GLY A 51 3.82 12.55 2.44
C GLY A 51 2.63 11.58 2.42
N PRO A 52 1.65 11.78 1.54
CA PRO A 52 0.45 10.92 1.43
C PRO A 52 0.78 9.46 1.09
N ASP A 53 1.89 9.22 0.37
CA ASP A 53 2.36 7.88 0.00
C ASP A 53 3.54 7.42 0.85
N GLU A 54 3.71 7.99 2.05
CA GLU A 54 4.76 7.63 2.99
C GLU A 54 4.18 7.26 4.36
N ALA A 55 4.90 6.44 5.11
CA ALA A 55 4.60 6.15 6.50
C ALA A 55 5.85 6.38 7.35
N CYS A 56 5.64 6.89 8.57
CA CYS A 56 6.69 6.99 9.57
C CYS A 56 7.00 5.59 10.11
N ARG A 57 8.16 5.05 9.77
CA ARG A 57 8.58 3.69 10.16
C ARG A 57 10.10 3.54 10.15
N VAL A 58 10.57 2.38 10.59
CA VAL A 58 11.98 1.99 10.47
C VAL A 58 12.11 1.06 9.26
N VAL A 59 12.92 1.47 8.27
CA VAL A 59 13.31 0.62 7.13
C VAL A 59 14.83 0.49 7.15
N ASP A 60 15.35 -0.74 7.14
CA ASP A 60 16.79 -1.05 7.21
C ASP A 60 17.54 -0.32 8.34
N GLY A 61 16.88 -0.22 9.51
CA GLY A 61 17.43 0.45 10.70
C GLY A 61 17.36 1.98 10.68
N GLN A 62 16.79 2.59 9.63
CA GLN A 62 16.62 4.04 9.50
C GLN A 62 15.19 4.46 9.82
N PHE A 63 14.99 5.21 10.91
CA PHE A 63 13.71 5.80 11.27
C PHE A 63 13.43 7.05 10.42
N GLY A 64 12.23 7.13 9.85
CA GLY A 64 11.79 8.29 9.11
C GLY A 64 10.55 8.06 8.26
N CYS A 65 10.21 9.04 7.44
CA CYS A 65 9.22 8.88 6.38
C CYS A 65 9.80 8.01 5.27
N HIS A 66 9.15 6.88 5.02
CA HIS A 66 9.52 5.96 3.95
C HIS A 66 8.31 5.72 3.06
N PRO A 67 8.50 5.51 1.74
CA PRO A 67 7.40 5.18 0.83
C PRO A 67 6.58 4.01 1.38
N ASN A 68 5.26 4.10 1.29
CA ASN A 68 4.38 3.00 1.61
C ASN A 68 4.74 1.79 0.73
N PRO A 69 4.67 0.56 1.26
CA PRO A 69 4.93 -0.60 0.43
C PRO A 69 3.84 -0.68 -0.64
N HIS A 70 4.24 -0.57 -1.91
CA HIS A 70 3.38 -0.82 -3.05
C HIS A 70 3.68 -2.22 -3.60
N GLY A 71 2.63 -2.97 -3.90
CA GLY A 71 2.72 -4.25 -4.57
C GLY A 71 1.72 -4.30 -5.72
N THR A 72 2.07 -5.02 -6.77
CA THR A 72 1.18 -5.27 -7.91
C THR A 72 0.90 -6.76 -7.99
N CYS A 73 -0.38 -7.14 -7.98
CA CYS A 73 -0.79 -8.46 -8.43
C CYS A 73 -1.31 -8.37 -9.88
N SER A 74 -1.15 -9.45 -10.64
CA SER A 74 -1.66 -9.56 -12.01
C SER A 74 -2.36 -10.89 -12.23
N ALA A 75 -3.41 -10.87 -13.05
CA ALA A 75 -4.08 -12.06 -13.57
C ALA A 75 -4.29 -11.87 -15.07
N SER A 76 -3.87 -12.83 -15.89
CA SER A 76 -3.95 -12.74 -17.35
C SER A 76 -4.33 -14.07 -18.00
N GLY A 77 -5.17 -14.02 -19.03
CA GLY A 77 -5.36 -15.10 -20.00
C GLY A 77 -5.90 -16.42 -19.41
N ASP A 78 -5.23 -17.52 -19.78
CA ASP A 78 -5.38 -18.88 -19.24
C ASP A 78 -4.61 -19.01 -17.92
N PRO A 79 -5.27 -19.05 -16.77
CA PRO A 79 -5.09 -18.01 -15.78
C PRO A 79 -3.69 -18.07 -15.16
N HIS A 80 -2.83 -17.17 -15.61
CA HIS A 80 -1.51 -16.92 -15.04
C HIS A 80 -1.64 -15.84 -13.98
N TYR A 81 -1.26 -16.18 -12.75
CA TYR A 81 -1.31 -15.29 -11.62
C TYR A 81 0.10 -14.87 -11.19
N LEU A 82 0.27 -13.58 -10.94
CA LEU A 82 1.41 -13.01 -10.24
C LEU A 82 0.90 -12.37 -8.95
N THR A 83 1.37 -12.88 -7.83
CA THR A 83 1.03 -12.40 -6.48
C THR A 83 1.80 -11.14 -6.11
N PHE A 84 1.35 -10.44 -5.06
CA PHE A 84 1.99 -9.22 -4.56
C PHE A 84 3.45 -9.42 -4.11
N ASP A 85 3.81 -10.62 -3.65
CA ASP A 85 5.16 -11.03 -3.27
C ASP A 85 5.97 -11.64 -4.43
N GLY A 86 5.44 -11.59 -5.65
CA GLY A 86 6.16 -11.95 -6.88
C GLY A 86 6.13 -13.44 -7.22
N LYS A 87 5.34 -14.26 -6.53
CA LYS A 87 5.16 -15.68 -6.87
C LYS A 87 4.21 -15.85 -8.04
N THR A 88 4.63 -16.65 -9.01
CA THR A 88 3.83 -17.04 -10.19
C THR A 88 3.19 -18.41 -10.01
N TYR A 89 1.95 -18.56 -10.51
CA TYR A 89 1.28 -19.86 -10.60
C TYR A 89 0.16 -19.85 -11.64
N ASP A 90 -0.20 -21.06 -12.09
CA ASP A 90 -1.30 -21.28 -13.03
C ASP A 90 -2.46 -21.96 -12.31
N PHE A 91 -3.69 -21.52 -12.62
CA PHE A 91 -4.87 -22.12 -12.00
C PHE A 91 -6.08 -22.17 -12.95
N GLN A 92 -6.42 -23.37 -13.40
CA GLN A 92 -7.47 -23.64 -14.40
C GLN A 92 -8.85 -23.85 -13.77
N GLY A 93 -9.22 -23.07 -12.76
CA GLY A 93 -10.53 -23.16 -12.10
C GLY A 93 -11.62 -22.39 -12.84
N THR A 94 -12.85 -22.90 -12.85
CA THR A 94 -14.00 -22.33 -13.61
C THR A 94 -15.06 -21.66 -12.73
N CYS A 95 -14.66 -21.09 -11.60
CA CYS A 95 -15.56 -20.43 -10.66
C CYS A 95 -15.22 -18.94 -10.57
N ARG A 96 -15.92 -18.27 -9.65
CA ARG A 96 -15.55 -16.93 -9.18
C ARG A 96 -14.57 -17.07 -8.03
N TYR A 97 -13.45 -16.36 -8.11
CA TYR A 97 -12.39 -16.37 -7.11
C TYR A 97 -12.06 -14.96 -6.67
N VAL A 98 -11.74 -14.80 -5.40
CA VAL A 98 -11.22 -13.55 -4.86
C VAL A 98 -9.75 -13.44 -5.24
N LEU A 99 -9.37 -12.35 -5.90
CA LEU A 99 -7.99 -12.03 -6.24
C LEU A 99 -7.32 -11.20 -5.15
N ALA A 100 -8.05 -10.22 -4.62
CA ALA A 100 -7.60 -9.38 -3.52
C ALA A 100 -8.79 -8.88 -2.70
N GLU A 101 -8.71 -8.98 -1.38
CA GLU A 101 -9.67 -8.39 -0.46
C GLU A 101 -8.99 -7.98 0.84
N VAL A 102 -9.63 -7.09 1.60
CA VAL A 102 -9.16 -6.73 2.94
C VAL A 102 -9.56 -7.82 3.92
N CYS A 103 -8.58 -8.57 4.44
CA CYS A 103 -8.81 -9.69 5.37
C CYS A 103 -9.27 -9.27 6.78
N ASN A 104 -9.13 -7.99 7.17
CA ASN A 104 -9.50 -7.53 8.50
C ASN A 104 -9.97 -6.07 8.52
N SER A 105 -11.23 -5.87 8.93
CA SER A 105 -11.92 -4.57 8.95
C SER A 105 -11.44 -3.63 10.07
N SER A 106 -10.57 -4.09 10.97
CA SER A 106 -10.04 -3.30 12.10
C SER A 106 -8.89 -2.36 11.73
N SER A 107 -8.43 -2.38 10.48
CA SER A 107 -7.22 -1.68 10.02
C SER A 107 -7.44 -0.20 9.66
N GLY A 108 -8.67 0.33 9.81
CA GLY A 108 -9.02 1.66 9.30
C GLY A 108 -9.00 1.76 7.76
N LEU A 109 -8.70 0.66 7.07
CA LEU A 109 -8.72 0.58 5.61
C LEU A 109 -10.15 0.49 5.10
N HIS A 110 -10.43 1.18 4.00
CA HIS A 110 -11.69 1.01 3.30
C HIS A 110 -11.80 -0.41 2.74
N GLN A 111 -12.92 -1.07 3.04
CA GLN A 111 -13.19 -2.40 2.50
C GLN A 111 -13.22 -2.35 0.97
N PHE A 112 -12.45 -3.24 0.35
CA PHE A 112 -12.54 -3.52 -1.08
C PHE A 112 -12.43 -5.02 -1.35
N SER A 113 -12.93 -5.44 -2.50
CA SER A 113 -12.76 -6.80 -3.02
C SER A 113 -12.66 -6.77 -4.54
N VAL A 114 -11.72 -7.55 -5.08
CA VAL A 114 -11.53 -7.80 -6.51
C VAL A 114 -11.74 -9.28 -6.74
N GLU A 115 -12.73 -9.61 -7.56
CA GLU A 115 -13.08 -10.99 -7.92
C GLU A 115 -12.90 -11.19 -9.43
N ALA A 116 -12.44 -12.37 -9.84
CA ALA A 116 -12.44 -12.79 -11.23
C ALA A 116 -13.28 -14.05 -11.40
N LYS A 117 -14.15 -14.04 -12.41
CA LYS A 117 -14.92 -15.20 -12.84
C LYS A 117 -14.24 -15.80 -14.07
N ASN A 118 -13.86 -17.06 -13.94
CA ASN A 118 -13.29 -17.83 -15.03
C ASN A 118 -14.34 -18.79 -15.60
N GLU A 119 -14.33 -18.96 -16.93
CA GLU A 119 -15.23 -19.86 -17.65
C GLU A 119 -14.43 -20.83 -18.54
N PRO A 120 -14.94 -22.04 -18.81
CA PRO A 120 -14.29 -22.97 -19.72
C PRO A 120 -14.20 -22.39 -21.14
N TRP A 121 -13.06 -22.57 -21.79
CA TRP A 121 -12.82 -22.02 -23.12
C TRP A 121 -13.08 -23.05 -24.21
N ASN A 122 -14.24 -22.95 -24.87
CA ASN A 122 -14.56 -23.69 -26.11
C ASN A 122 -14.28 -25.21 -26.05
N GLY A 123 -14.51 -25.86 -24.91
CA GLY A 123 -14.30 -27.30 -24.73
C GLY A 123 -12.83 -27.72 -24.55
N LEU A 124 -11.89 -26.77 -24.49
CA LEU A 124 -10.52 -27.02 -24.10
C LEU A 124 -10.41 -27.17 -22.57
N PRO A 125 -9.42 -27.93 -22.05
CA PRO A 125 -9.19 -28.08 -20.62
C PRO A 125 -8.51 -26.85 -20.00
N VAL A 126 -8.93 -25.65 -20.42
CA VAL A 126 -8.45 -24.37 -19.92
C VAL A 126 -9.63 -23.47 -19.61
N SER A 127 -9.42 -22.57 -18.67
CA SER A 127 -10.36 -21.54 -18.26
C SER A 127 -9.86 -20.17 -18.71
N ILE A 128 -10.76 -19.24 -18.94
CA ILE A 128 -10.43 -17.85 -19.26
C ILE A 128 -11.20 -16.89 -18.37
N THR A 129 -10.62 -15.74 -18.06
CA THR A 129 -11.33 -14.69 -17.33
C THR A 129 -12.44 -14.11 -18.21
N ALA A 130 -13.69 -14.38 -17.83
CA ALA A 130 -14.88 -13.87 -18.51
C ALA A 130 -15.32 -12.51 -17.95
N GLU A 131 -15.03 -12.27 -16.67
CA GLU A 131 -15.56 -11.14 -15.93
C GLU A 131 -14.68 -10.81 -14.71
N VAL A 132 -14.51 -9.52 -14.44
CA VAL A 132 -13.83 -8.99 -13.25
C VAL A 132 -14.80 -8.07 -12.52
N ALA A 133 -14.94 -8.27 -11.21
CA ALA A 133 -15.79 -7.46 -10.35
C ALA A 133 -14.96 -6.74 -9.29
N VAL A 134 -15.07 -5.42 -9.22
CA VAL A 134 -14.40 -4.58 -8.22
C VAL A 134 -15.45 -3.96 -7.32
N THR A 135 -15.37 -4.23 -6.02
CA THR A 135 -16.21 -3.63 -4.99
C THR A 135 -15.36 -2.66 -4.18
N VAL A 136 -15.72 -1.37 -4.18
CA VAL A 136 -14.99 -0.32 -3.45
C VAL A 136 -15.92 0.85 -3.13
N TRP A 137 -15.83 1.40 -1.91
CA TRP A 137 -16.60 2.57 -1.47
C TRP A 137 -18.12 2.54 -1.74
N GLY A 138 -18.74 1.36 -1.66
CA GLY A 138 -20.17 1.23 -1.90
C GLY A 138 -20.56 1.19 -3.40
N TYR A 139 -19.58 1.01 -4.29
CA TYR A 139 -19.77 0.74 -5.70
C TYR A 139 -19.37 -0.70 -6.00
N LYS A 140 -20.06 -1.32 -6.97
CA LYS A 140 -19.62 -2.56 -7.61
C LYS A 140 -19.54 -2.34 -9.12
N VAL A 141 -18.32 -2.45 -9.64
CA VAL A 141 -17.95 -2.28 -11.04
C VAL A 141 -17.69 -3.64 -11.65
N TRP A 142 -18.37 -3.97 -12.73
CA TRP A 142 -18.17 -5.21 -13.49
C TRP A 142 -17.51 -4.87 -14.82
N MET A 143 -16.49 -5.64 -15.18
CA MET A 143 -15.79 -5.55 -16.45
C MET A 143 -15.89 -6.92 -17.13
N PHE A 144 -16.50 -6.97 -18.30
CA PHE A 144 -16.73 -8.20 -19.05
C PHE A 144 -15.73 -8.32 -20.20
N SER A 145 -15.41 -9.55 -20.59
CA SER A 145 -14.49 -9.85 -21.70
C SER A 145 -14.93 -9.28 -23.07
N ASN A 146 -16.21 -8.92 -23.22
CA ASN A 146 -16.75 -8.25 -24.40
C ASN A 146 -16.64 -6.70 -24.34
N ASN A 147 -15.73 -6.18 -23.53
CA ASN A 147 -15.49 -4.75 -23.32
C ASN A 147 -16.69 -3.96 -22.75
N ARG A 148 -17.68 -4.66 -22.18
CA ARG A 148 -18.75 -4.00 -21.43
C ARG A 148 -18.30 -3.71 -20.01
N VAL A 149 -18.68 -2.52 -19.52
CA VAL A 149 -18.48 -2.11 -18.14
C VAL A 149 -19.82 -1.72 -17.55
N GLU A 150 -20.13 -2.25 -16.37
CA GLU A 150 -21.35 -1.94 -15.62
C GLU A 150 -21.01 -1.44 -14.23
N VAL A 151 -21.70 -0.39 -13.78
CA VAL A 151 -21.47 0.21 -12.46
C VAL A 151 -22.78 0.23 -11.68
N SER A 152 -22.75 -0.34 -10.48
CA SER A 152 -23.88 -0.37 -9.56
C SER A 152 -23.50 0.22 -8.20
N THR A 153 -24.47 0.79 -7.49
CA THR A 153 -24.33 1.27 -6.11
C THR A 153 -25.13 0.37 -5.17
N PHE A 154 -24.64 0.12 -3.95
CA PHE A 154 -25.39 -0.71 -2.98
C PHE A 154 -26.78 -0.13 -2.66
N LEU A 155 -26.95 1.19 -2.74
CA LEU A 155 -28.25 1.85 -2.58
C LEU A 155 -29.29 1.38 -3.61
N LYS A 156 -28.90 1.12 -4.87
CA LYS A 156 -29.80 0.59 -5.91
C LYS A 156 -30.15 -0.89 -5.68
N ILE A 157 -29.21 -1.67 -5.14
CA ILE A 157 -29.44 -3.09 -4.81
C ILE A 157 -30.41 -3.21 -3.63
N LEU A 158 -30.24 -2.39 -2.59
CA LEU A 158 -31.16 -2.36 -1.45
C LEU A 158 -32.57 -1.93 -1.87
N LEU A 159 -32.68 -0.91 -2.73
CA LEU A 159 -33.96 -0.47 -3.29
C LEU A 159 -34.67 -1.56 -4.09
N LEU A 160 -33.95 -2.40 -4.84
CA LEU A 160 -34.55 -3.53 -5.56
C LEU A 160 -35.09 -4.61 -4.61
N ILE A 161 -34.41 -4.87 -3.49
CA ILE A 161 -34.82 -5.89 -2.51
C ILE A 161 -36.02 -5.42 -1.67
N ILE A 162 -36.19 -4.11 -1.49
CA ILE A 162 -37.33 -3.53 -0.74
C ILE A 162 -38.61 -3.43 -1.62
N LEU A 163 -38.52 -3.68 -2.93
CA LEU A 163 -39.63 -3.55 -3.89
C LEU A 163 -40.27 -4.91 -4.31
N ILE A 164 -40.00 -6.01 -3.61
CA ILE A 164 -40.60 -7.35 -3.82
C ILE A 164 -41.33 -7.77 -2.54
#